data_AF-A0A812P076-F1
#
_entry.id   AF-A0A812P076-F1
#
_cell.length_a   1.000
_cell.length_b   1.000
_cell.length_c   1.000
_cell.angle_alpha   90.00
_cell.angle_beta   90.00
_cell.angle_gamma   90.00
#
_symmetry.space_group_name_H-M   'P 1'
#
loop_
_entity.id
_entity.type
_entity.pdbx_description
1 polymer ?
#
loop_
_entity_poly.entity_id
_entity_poly.type
_entity_poly.pdbx_seq_one_letter_code
_entity_poly.pdbx_strand_id
1 'polypeptide(L)'
;LLVSVGGAPCTSYSVMGLRKKSKDKVMKTHRRYFRQCYQVLDAYLFENVCEYDLKQLRLPKSWKQQSVRVDPRTFGLGCARARLYVIAYNTEKVCWSQDVPCFADMVACLAARPCLGAGDYFCDRNANASSLTQSEASVLRTYDEKPWDIVDLGQRGAFRRGTLNSSHLPTLTTNSAKLFSKAKKRFMTADEMFQSHVLATNKDQASCGSPVLARSHLSRSSA
;
A
#
# COMPACT_ATOMS: atom_id res chain seq x y z
N LEU A 1 10.10 -22.28 -22.49
CA LEU A 1 9.91 -21.12 -21.60
C LEU A 1 9.46 -21.62 -20.23
N LEU A 2 10.35 -21.60 -19.25
CA LEU A 2 10.05 -21.91 -17.85
C LEU A 2 9.87 -20.62 -17.07
N VAL A 3 8.67 -20.40 -16.53
CA VAL A 3 8.31 -19.20 -15.76
C VAL A 3 7.88 -19.62 -14.35
N SER A 4 8.31 -18.86 -13.35
CA SER A 4 7.78 -19.00 -11.99
C SER A 4 7.28 -17.65 -11.46
N VAL A 5 6.29 -17.73 -10.58
CA VAL A 5 5.70 -16.58 -9.88
C VAL A 5 5.87 -16.82 -8.38
N GLY A 6 6.47 -15.89 -7.66
CA GLY A 6 6.67 -16.05 -6.22
C GLY A 6 7.39 -14.89 -5.54
N GLY A 7 7.39 -14.89 -4.21
CA GLY A 7 8.06 -13.87 -3.40
C GLY A 7 9.04 -14.51 -2.42
N ALA A 8 10.28 -14.02 -2.39
CA ALA A 8 11.18 -14.33 -1.29
C ALA A 8 10.72 -13.63 0.01
N PRO A 9 11.11 -14.12 1.20
CA PRO A 9 10.70 -13.53 2.47
C PRO A 9 10.95 -12.01 2.54
N CYS A 10 9.88 -11.25 2.81
CA CYS A 10 9.90 -9.78 2.80
C CYS A 10 10.14 -9.13 4.18
N THR A 11 10.14 -9.94 5.25
CA THR A 11 10.20 -9.47 6.66
C THR A 11 11.43 -8.62 6.96
N SER A 12 12.57 -8.92 6.33
CA SER A 12 13.81 -8.16 6.48
C SER A 12 13.73 -6.71 5.98
N TYR A 13 12.82 -6.44 5.03
CA TYR A 13 12.66 -5.14 4.37
C TYR A 13 11.42 -4.38 4.85
N SER A 14 10.40 -5.11 5.30
CA SER A 14 9.12 -4.55 5.76
C SER A 14 9.30 -3.50 6.86
N VAL A 15 8.62 -2.37 6.70
CA VAL A 15 8.52 -1.32 7.74
C VAL A 15 7.88 -1.82 9.04
N MET A 16 7.10 -2.91 8.96
CA MET A 16 6.48 -3.55 10.12
C MET A 16 7.43 -4.50 10.85
N GLY A 17 8.58 -4.82 10.25
CA GLY A 17 9.60 -5.70 10.84
C GLY A 17 10.76 -4.91 11.47
N LEU A 18 11.79 -5.63 11.91
CA LEU A 18 13.01 -5.03 12.49
C LEU A 18 13.92 -4.36 11.44
N ARG A 19 13.54 -4.38 10.15
CA ARG A 19 14.29 -3.77 9.02
C ARG A 19 15.79 -4.13 9.02
N LYS A 20 16.11 -5.38 9.35
CA LYS A 20 17.49 -5.89 9.36
C LYS A 20 18.11 -5.94 7.95
N LYS A 21 17.30 -5.84 6.89
CA LYS A 21 17.72 -5.81 5.48
C LYS A 21 18.71 -6.95 5.19
N SER A 22 19.86 -6.63 4.61
CA SER A 22 20.93 -7.56 4.26
C SER A 22 21.60 -8.25 5.46
N LYS A 23 21.43 -7.74 6.68
CA LYS A 23 21.98 -8.32 7.91
C LYS A 23 21.09 -9.42 8.51
N ASP A 24 19.88 -9.63 7.99
CA ASP A 24 19.00 -10.68 8.48
C ASP A 24 19.51 -12.08 8.08
N LYS A 25 19.42 -13.06 9.01
CA LYS A 25 19.80 -14.45 8.75
C LYS A 25 18.97 -15.06 7.60
N VAL A 26 17.72 -14.61 7.44
CA VAL A 26 16.80 -15.03 6.36
C VAL A 26 17.34 -14.68 4.97
N MET A 27 18.25 -13.69 4.86
CA MET A 27 18.85 -13.32 3.57
C MET A 27 19.73 -14.41 2.97
N LYS A 28 20.21 -15.37 3.77
CA LYS A 28 20.92 -16.55 3.23
C LYS A 28 19.97 -17.40 2.38
N THR A 29 18.78 -17.69 2.89
CA THR A 29 17.73 -18.43 2.16
C THR A 29 17.29 -17.67 0.92
N HIS A 30 17.07 -16.37 1.04
CA HIS A 30 16.73 -15.51 -0.08
C HIS A 30 17.75 -15.61 -1.23
N ARG A 31 19.05 -15.45 -0.94
CA ARG A 31 20.11 -15.54 -1.96
C ARG A 31 20.19 -16.93 -2.60
N ARG A 32 20.01 -17.98 -1.81
CA ARG A 32 19.98 -19.37 -2.32
C ARG A 32 18.81 -19.59 -3.26
N TYR A 33 17.62 -19.12 -2.88
CA TYR A 33 16.40 -19.20 -3.68
C TYR A 33 16.60 -18.59 -5.07
N PHE A 34 17.03 -17.33 -5.14
CA PHE A 34 17.23 -16.66 -6.44
C PHE A 34 18.32 -17.30 -7.29
N ARG A 35 19.41 -17.76 -6.67
CA ARG A 35 20.46 -18.50 -7.39
C ARG A 35 19.90 -19.75 -8.06
N GLN A 36 19.04 -20.51 -7.38
CA GLN A 36 18.41 -21.71 -7.95
C GLN A 36 17.39 -21.35 -9.03
N CYS A 37 16.58 -20.30 -8.82
CA CYS A 37 15.63 -19.82 -9.81
C CYS A 37 16.32 -19.47 -11.14
N TYR A 38 17.41 -18.71 -11.13
CA TYR A 38 18.07 -18.28 -12.38
C TYR A 38 18.78 -19.40 -13.13
N GLN A 39 19.04 -20.55 -12.49
CA GLN A 39 19.65 -21.71 -13.13
C GLN A 39 18.63 -22.53 -13.94
N VAL A 40 17.36 -22.50 -13.53
CA VAL A 40 16.33 -23.38 -14.08
C VAL A 40 15.29 -22.61 -14.89
N LEU A 41 14.99 -21.37 -14.50
CA LEU A 41 13.94 -20.57 -15.13
C LEU A 41 14.48 -19.74 -16.29
N ASP A 42 13.58 -19.41 -17.22
CA ASP A 42 13.84 -18.47 -18.31
C ASP A 42 13.28 -17.08 -17.97
N ALA A 43 12.23 -17.00 -17.14
CA ALA A 43 11.69 -15.77 -16.58
C ALA A 43 11.11 -15.97 -15.16
N TYR A 44 11.01 -14.88 -14.41
CA TYR A 44 10.56 -14.87 -13.02
C TYR A 44 9.76 -13.61 -12.70
N LEU A 45 8.53 -13.79 -12.18
CA LEU A 45 7.70 -12.72 -11.66
C LEU A 45 7.76 -12.72 -10.13
N PHE A 46 8.30 -11.64 -9.58
CA PHE A 46 8.58 -11.47 -8.17
C PHE A 46 7.70 -10.42 -7.52
N GLU A 47 7.21 -10.70 -6.32
CA GLU A 47 6.50 -9.74 -5.47
C GLU A 47 7.25 -9.52 -4.15
N ASN A 48 7.28 -8.27 -3.69
CA ASN A 48 7.79 -7.90 -2.36
C ASN A 48 7.19 -6.59 -1.83
N VAL A 49 7.58 -6.21 -0.61
CA VAL A 49 7.26 -4.88 -0.07
C VAL A 49 7.95 -3.75 -0.85
N CYS A 50 7.41 -2.54 -0.79
CA CYS A 50 7.90 -1.40 -1.58
C CYS A 50 9.31 -0.93 -1.21
N GLU A 51 9.77 -1.27 0.00
CA GLU A 51 11.09 -0.95 0.57
C GLU A 51 12.16 -1.97 0.19
N TYR A 52 11.80 -3.03 -0.54
CA TYR A 52 12.74 -4.04 -0.98
C TYR A 52 13.81 -3.44 -1.91
N ASP A 53 15.07 -3.80 -1.65
CA ASP A 53 16.22 -3.33 -2.43
C ASP A 53 16.46 -4.26 -3.63
N LEU A 54 16.21 -3.78 -4.84
CA LEU A 54 16.39 -4.55 -6.08
C LEU A 54 17.83 -5.04 -6.28
N LYS A 55 18.84 -4.40 -5.68
CA LYS A 55 20.25 -4.84 -5.78
C LYS A 55 20.48 -6.23 -5.16
N GLN A 56 19.53 -6.72 -4.36
CA GLN A 56 19.60 -8.02 -3.71
C GLN A 56 19.31 -9.19 -4.66
N LEU A 57 18.69 -8.92 -5.81
CA LEU A 57 18.38 -9.95 -6.81
C LEU A 57 19.65 -10.50 -7.47
N ARG A 58 20.72 -9.70 -7.58
CA ARG A 58 22.03 -10.10 -8.14
C ARG A 58 21.91 -10.94 -9.43
N LEU A 59 21.25 -10.36 -10.42
CA LEU A 59 20.95 -11.03 -11.68
C LEU A 59 22.21 -11.41 -12.47
N PRO A 60 22.24 -12.55 -13.16
CA PRO A 60 23.28 -12.86 -14.14
C PRO A 60 23.31 -11.82 -15.27
N LYS A 61 24.44 -11.72 -15.99
CA LYS A 61 24.63 -10.73 -17.07
C LYS A 61 23.60 -10.85 -18.20
N SER A 62 23.16 -12.08 -18.52
CA SER A 62 22.16 -12.35 -19.55
C SER A 62 20.72 -12.05 -19.10
N TRP A 63 20.52 -11.63 -17.85
CA TRP A 63 19.20 -11.34 -17.32
C TRP A 63 18.94 -9.83 -17.28
N LYS A 64 17.73 -9.44 -17.64
CA LYS A 64 17.20 -8.09 -17.43
C LYS A 64 16.10 -8.13 -16.38
N GLN A 65 15.84 -6.98 -15.77
CA GLN A 65 14.68 -6.78 -14.91
C GLN A 65 13.97 -5.48 -15.21
N GLN A 66 12.67 -5.49 -14.99
CA GLN A 66 11.80 -4.33 -14.94
C GLN A 66 10.93 -4.43 -13.69
N SER A 67 10.64 -3.30 -13.06
CA SER A 67 9.94 -3.27 -11.78
C SER A 67 8.95 -2.13 -11.69
N VAL A 68 7.84 -2.37 -10.99
CA VAL A 68 6.81 -1.38 -10.76
C VAL A 68 6.25 -1.52 -9.35
N ARG A 69 5.89 -0.39 -8.73
CA ARG A 69 5.12 -0.40 -7.49
C ARG A 69 3.66 -0.25 -7.84
N VAL A 70 2.87 -1.20 -7.38
CA VAL A 70 1.45 -1.28 -7.68
C VAL A 70 0.69 -1.27 -6.36
N ASP A 71 -0.27 -0.38 -6.28
CA ASP A 71 -1.21 -0.35 -5.16
C ASP A 71 -2.57 -0.83 -5.66
N PRO A 72 -3.18 -1.86 -5.05
CA PRO A 72 -4.43 -2.41 -5.55
C PRO A 72 -5.56 -1.37 -5.65
N ARG A 73 -5.47 -0.26 -4.91
CA ARG A 73 -6.41 0.88 -5.01
C ARG A 73 -6.47 1.53 -6.39
N THR A 74 -5.42 1.39 -7.20
CA THR A 74 -5.40 1.90 -8.58
C THR A 74 -6.35 1.12 -9.50
N PHE A 75 -6.78 -0.07 -9.07
CA PHE A 75 -7.73 -0.93 -9.79
C PHE A 75 -9.10 -0.99 -9.12
N GLY A 76 -9.44 -0.04 -8.24
CA GLY A 76 -10.74 -0.07 -7.55
C GLY A 76 -10.82 -1.05 -6.39
N LEU A 77 -9.70 -1.58 -5.91
CA LEU A 77 -9.70 -2.46 -4.74
C LEU A 77 -9.58 -1.65 -3.45
N GLY A 78 -10.52 -1.88 -2.54
CA GLY A 78 -10.53 -1.29 -1.21
C GLY A 78 -9.51 -1.93 -0.28
N CYS A 79 -8.24 -1.96 -0.68
CA CYS A 79 -7.14 -2.27 0.22
C CYS A 79 -5.86 -1.52 -0.14
N ALA A 80 -5.34 -0.77 0.83
CA ALA A 80 -4.01 -0.18 0.72
C ALA A 80 -2.95 -1.26 0.97
N ARG A 81 -2.48 -1.86 -0.13
CA ARG A 81 -1.47 -2.92 -0.11
C ARG A 81 -0.46 -2.73 -1.23
N ALA A 82 0.19 -1.56 -1.26
CA ALA A 82 1.26 -1.32 -2.21
C ALA A 82 2.34 -2.41 -2.16
N ARG A 83 2.70 -2.94 -3.32
CA ARG A 83 3.74 -3.97 -3.50
C ARG A 83 4.64 -3.64 -4.67
N LEU A 84 5.89 -4.06 -4.54
CA LEU A 84 6.88 -4.05 -5.61
C LEU A 84 6.70 -5.34 -6.41
N TYR A 85 6.35 -5.20 -7.69
CA TYR A 85 6.37 -6.29 -8.66
C TYR A 85 7.60 -6.14 -9.55
N VAL A 86 8.28 -7.24 -9.81
CA VAL A 86 9.47 -7.27 -10.67
C VAL A 86 9.35 -8.42 -11.65
N ILE A 87 9.58 -8.15 -12.92
CA ILE A 87 9.76 -9.17 -13.95
C ILE A 87 11.25 -9.23 -14.23
N ALA A 88 11.85 -10.39 -14.01
CA ALA A 88 13.23 -10.69 -14.39
C ALA A 88 13.23 -11.80 -15.45
N TYR A 89 14.03 -11.67 -16.50
CA TYR A 89 14.03 -12.64 -17.61
C TYR A 89 15.40 -12.73 -18.28
N ASN A 90 15.71 -13.93 -18.78
CA ASN A 90 16.93 -14.19 -19.54
C ASN A 90 16.75 -13.74 -21.00
N THR A 91 17.47 -12.70 -21.41
CA THR A 91 17.35 -12.12 -22.76
C THR A 91 17.88 -13.00 -23.87
N GLU A 92 18.67 -14.04 -23.55
CA GLU A 92 19.14 -15.02 -24.54
C GLU A 92 18.05 -16.04 -24.89
N LYS A 93 17.01 -16.17 -24.05
CA LYS A 93 15.93 -17.16 -24.21
C LYS A 93 14.54 -16.56 -24.36
N VAL A 94 14.34 -15.34 -23.84
CA VAL A 94 13.04 -14.66 -23.78
C VAL A 94 13.17 -13.30 -24.42
N CYS A 95 12.27 -13.02 -25.35
CA CYS A 95 12.07 -11.70 -25.93
C CYS A 95 10.61 -11.28 -25.74
N TRP A 96 10.37 -9.97 -25.71
CA TRP A 96 9.01 -9.43 -25.73
C TRP A 96 8.43 -9.62 -27.13
N SER A 97 7.17 -10.04 -27.21
CA SER A 97 6.44 -10.01 -28.49
C SER A 97 6.31 -8.56 -28.98
N GLN A 98 6.47 -8.37 -30.29
CA GLN A 98 6.27 -7.08 -30.95
C GLN A 98 4.78 -6.69 -31.02
N ASP A 99 3.87 -7.67 -30.84
CA ASP A 99 2.43 -7.47 -30.92
C ASP A 99 1.82 -6.89 -29.63
N VAL A 100 2.60 -6.83 -28.55
CA VAL A 100 2.15 -6.25 -27.28
C VAL A 100 2.52 -4.76 -27.27
N PRO A 101 1.57 -3.84 -27.05
CA PRO A 101 1.85 -2.42 -26.85
C PRO A 101 2.99 -2.27 -25.83
N CYS A 102 3.91 -1.33 -26.07
CA CYS A 102 5.17 -1.21 -25.36
C CYS A 102 4.99 -1.60 -23.87
N PHE A 103 5.73 -2.60 -23.39
CA PHE A 103 5.63 -3.07 -22.01
C PHE A 103 5.74 -1.91 -20.99
N ALA A 104 6.46 -0.84 -21.35
CA ALA A 104 6.54 0.39 -20.57
C ALA A 104 5.17 1.07 -20.39
N ASP A 105 4.31 1.07 -21.41
CA ASP A 105 2.95 1.64 -21.35
C ASP A 105 2.06 0.82 -20.42
N MET A 106 2.11 -0.50 -20.53
CA MET A 106 1.39 -1.39 -19.59
C MET A 106 1.87 -1.14 -18.16
N VAL A 107 3.18 -1.07 -17.93
CA VAL A 107 3.75 -0.75 -16.62
C VAL A 107 3.33 0.64 -16.14
N ALA A 108 3.28 1.64 -17.02
CA ALA A 108 2.83 2.99 -16.69
C ALA A 108 1.36 3.00 -16.24
N CYS A 109 0.49 2.23 -16.90
CA CYS A 109 -0.90 2.05 -16.47
C CYS A 109 -1.01 1.41 -15.07
N LEU A 110 -0.17 0.40 -14.78
CA LEU A 110 -0.14 -0.24 -13.46
C LEU A 110 0.41 0.67 -12.35
N ALA A 111 1.22 1.65 -12.72
CA ALA A 111 1.83 2.64 -11.81
C ALA A 111 0.96 3.90 -11.62
N ALA A 112 -0.27 3.93 -12.16
CA ALA A 112 -1.17 5.05 -11.99
C ALA A 112 -1.37 5.40 -10.52
N ARG A 113 -1.59 6.68 -10.20
CA ARG A 113 -1.88 7.08 -8.81
C ARG A 113 -3.29 6.61 -8.45
N PRO A 114 -3.53 6.12 -7.22
CA PRO A 114 -4.88 5.86 -6.76
C PRO A 114 -5.70 7.14 -6.89
N CYS A 115 -6.74 7.11 -7.72
CA CYS A 115 -7.73 8.18 -7.80
C CYS A 115 -8.82 8.03 -6.74
N LEU A 116 -8.96 6.82 -6.18
CA LEU A 116 -9.89 6.51 -5.10
C LEU A 116 -9.22 6.79 -3.75
N GLY A 117 -9.80 7.75 -3.03
CA GLY A 117 -9.50 8.04 -1.64
C GLY A 117 -10.16 7.04 -0.70
N ALA A 118 -9.87 7.19 0.60
CA ALA A 118 -10.49 6.38 1.63
C ALA A 118 -12.02 6.46 1.59
N GLY A 119 -12.56 7.67 1.39
CA GLY A 119 -13.99 7.98 1.29
C GLY A 119 -14.75 7.13 0.26
N ASP A 120 -14.11 6.82 -0.87
CA ASP A 120 -14.75 6.10 -1.97
C ASP A 120 -14.96 4.61 -1.68
N TYR A 121 -14.18 4.05 -0.74
CA TYR A 121 -14.31 2.65 -0.31
C TYR A 121 -15.30 2.45 0.84
N PHE A 122 -15.71 3.54 1.49
CA PHE A 122 -16.68 3.50 2.57
C PHE A 122 -18.11 3.57 2.04
N CYS A 123 -18.53 2.58 1.27
CA CYS A 123 -19.95 2.33 1.04
C CYS A 123 -20.44 1.28 2.02
N ASP A 124 -20.59 1.64 3.30
CA ASP A 124 -21.40 0.81 4.18
C ASP A 124 -22.87 1.01 3.77
N ARG A 125 -23.45 0.01 3.09
CA ARG A 125 -24.91 -0.04 2.84
C ARG A 125 -25.72 0.06 4.14
N ASN A 126 -25.06 -0.19 5.29
CA ASN A 126 -25.60 -0.10 6.63
C ASN A 126 -24.96 1.03 7.46
N ALA A 127 -24.53 2.16 6.87
CA ALA A 127 -24.12 3.34 7.64
C ALA A 127 -25.22 3.86 8.61
N ASN A 128 -26.46 3.40 8.43
CA ASN A 128 -27.60 3.64 9.30
C ASN A 128 -27.85 2.53 10.34
N ALA A 129 -27.03 1.47 10.39
CA ALA A 129 -27.16 0.43 11.39
C ALA A 129 -26.90 1.02 12.78
N SER A 130 -27.92 0.94 13.63
CA SER A 130 -27.90 1.49 14.99
C SER A 130 -27.27 0.52 16.00
N SER A 131 -26.98 -0.72 15.59
CA SER A 131 -26.56 -1.80 16.48
C SER A 131 -25.24 -2.43 16.04
N LEU A 132 -24.33 -2.63 17.01
CA LEU A 132 -23.09 -3.37 16.83
C LEU A 132 -23.35 -4.88 16.76
N THR A 133 -22.56 -5.60 15.98
CA THR A 133 -22.41 -7.06 16.11
C THR A 133 -21.70 -7.42 17.42
N GLN A 134 -21.84 -8.67 17.88
CA GLN A 134 -21.20 -9.14 19.11
C GLN A 134 -19.67 -8.96 19.09
N SER A 135 -19.04 -9.19 17.93
CA SER A 135 -17.59 -9.00 17.77
C SER A 135 -17.22 -7.52 17.90
N GLU A 136 -18.00 -6.62 17.31
CA GLU A 136 -17.78 -5.18 17.39
C GLU A 136 -17.98 -4.64 18.82
N ALA A 137 -19.01 -5.09 19.52
CA ALA A 137 -19.24 -4.73 20.91
C ALA A 137 -18.08 -5.21 21.82
N SER A 138 -17.53 -6.39 21.55
CA SER A 138 -16.36 -6.89 22.27
C SER A 138 -15.11 -6.04 22.03
N VAL A 139 -14.91 -5.59 20.79
CA VAL A 139 -13.78 -4.71 20.45
C VAL A 139 -13.97 -3.33 21.06
N LEU A 140 -15.18 -2.73 20.97
CA LEU A 140 -15.49 -1.42 21.54
C LEU A 140 -15.17 -1.36 23.04
N ARG A 141 -15.52 -2.40 23.81
CA ARG A 141 -15.15 -2.50 25.24
C ARG A 141 -13.65 -2.38 25.50
N THR A 142 -12.82 -2.88 24.58
CA THR A 142 -11.35 -2.75 24.66
C THR A 142 -10.89 -1.30 24.45
N TYR A 143 -11.69 -0.51 23.73
CA TYR A 143 -11.43 0.90 23.46
C TYR A 143 -12.10 1.86 24.46
N ASP A 144 -13.01 1.42 25.31
CA ASP A 144 -13.70 2.29 26.28
C ASP A 144 -12.71 2.96 27.24
N GLU A 145 -11.60 2.31 27.53
CA GLU A 145 -10.49 2.85 28.34
C GLU A 145 -9.60 3.86 27.58
N LYS A 146 -9.85 4.11 26.29
CA LYS A 146 -9.05 5.02 25.45
C LYS A 146 -9.77 6.37 25.24
N PRO A 147 -9.02 7.48 25.23
CA PRO A 147 -9.57 8.84 25.07
C PRO A 147 -9.94 9.16 23.61
N TRP A 148 -10.28 8.17 22.80
CA TRP A 148 -10.59 8.34 21.38
C TRP A 148 -12.09 8.37 21.15
N ASP A 149 -12.56 9.42 20.47
CA ASP A 149 -13.97 9.61 20.11
C ASP A 149 -14.40 8.75 18.92
N ILE A 150 -13.43 8.32 18.10
CA ILE A 150 -13.60 7.49 16.91
C ILE A 150 -12.73 6.24 17.05
N VAL A 151 -13.31 5.06 16.77
CA VAL A 151 -12.64 3.77 16.92
C VAL A 151 -12.83 2.88 15.68
N ASP A 152 -11.78 2.17 15.27
CA ASP A 152 -11.84 1.16 14.20
C ASP A 152 -12.15 -0.22 14.81
N LEU A 153 -13.41 -0.64 14.70
CA LEU A 153 -13.87 -1.92 15.25
C LEU A 153 -13.48 -3.13 14.37
N GLY A 154 -12.85 -2.89 13.21
CA GLY A 154 -12.35 -3.93 12.31
C GLY A 154 -11.01 -4.55 12.73
N GLN A 155 -10.30 -3.93 13.68
CA GLN A 155 -8.97 -4.38 14.12
C GLN A 155 -9.08 -5.37 15.29
N ARG A 156 -8.60 -6.60 15.10
CA ARG A 156 -8.48 -7.60 16.19
C ARG A 156 -7.14 -7.48 16.92
N GLY A 157 -7.18 -7.28 18.25
CA GLY A 157 -6.08 -7.55 19.19
C GLY A 157 -5.04 -6.43 19.40
N ALA A 158 -3.95 -6.76 20.12
CA ALA A 158 -2.86 -5.86 20.54
C ALA A 158 -1.97 -5.30 19.39
N PHE A 159 -2.37 -5.50 18.14
CA PHE A 159 -1.60 -5.08 16.98
C PHE A 159 -1.92 -3.63 16.63
N ARG A 160 -1.06 -2.70 17.08
CA ARG A 160 -1.00 -1.32 16.57
C ARG A 160 -0.63 -1.35 15.08
N ARG A 161 -1.62 -1.51 14.18
CA ARG A 161 -1.42 -1.40 12.73
C ARG A 161 -2.08 -0.13 12.22
N GLY A 162 -1.24 0.81 11.80
CA GLY A 162 -1.66 2.06 11.15
C GLY A 162 -2.24 3.07 12.14
N THR A 163 -1.43 4.04 12.57
CA THR A 163 -1.98 5.29 13.09
C THR A 163 -2.66 6.03 11.94
N LEU A 164 -3.95 6.36 12.08
CA LEU A 164 -4.73 7.18 11.14
C LEU A 164 -4.10 8.57 10.87
N ASN A 165 -3.11 8.96 11.68
CA ASN A 165 -2.37 10.23 11.59
C ASN A 165 -1.42 10.30 10.38
N SER A 166 -1.07 9.17 9.76
CA SER A 166 -0.41 9.21 8.45
C SER A 166 -1.51 9.10 7.42
N SER A 167 -1.53 9.98 6.43
CA SER A 167 -2.42 10.02 5.24
C SER A 167 -2.46 8.74 4.37
N HIS A 168 -2.04 7.61 4.93
CA HIS A 168 -2.12 6.27 4.39
C HIS A 168 -3.35 5.56 4.96
N LEU A 169 -4.19 5.04 4.08
CA LEU A 169 -5.20 4.06 4.42
C LEU A 169 -4.53 2.92 5.23
N PRO A 170 -5.01 2.58 6.45
CA PRO A 170 -4.55 1.39 7.14
C PRO A 170 -4.74 0.20 6.20
N THR A 171 -3.82 -0.78 6.26
CA THR A 171 -3.87 -1.95 5.39
C THR A 171 -5.25 -2.58 5.53
N LEU A 172 -6.10 -2.43 4.51
CA LEU A 172 -7.47 -2.87 4.68
C LEU A 172 -7.44 -4.41 4.70
N THR A 173 -7.63 -4.98 5.88
CA THR A 173 -7.92 -6.41 6.02
C THR A 173 -9.42 -6.58 5.85
N THR A 174 -9.90 -7.80 5.73
CA THR A 174 -11.30 -8.16 5.44
C THR A 174 -12.38 -7.50 6.31
N ASN A 175 -12.03 -6.73 7.36
CA ASN A 175 -12.97 -6.07 8.28
C ASN A 175 -12.72 -4.57 8.52
N SER A 176 -11.68 -3.97 7.94
CA SER A 176 -11.36 -2.55 8.14
C SER A 176 -12.29 -1.68 7.29
N ALA A 177 -13.46 -1.38 7.83
CA ALA A 177 -14.38 -0.39 7.30
C ALA A 177 -15.38 0.10 8.37
N LYS A 178 -15.22 -0.34 9.63
CA LYS A 178 -16.22 -0.16 10.70
C LYS A 178 -15.77 0.91 11.68
N LEU A 179 -15.68 2.15 11.20
CA LEU A 179 -15.42 3.31 12.07
C LEU A 179 -16.69 3.63 12.86
N PHE A 180 -16.60 3.57 14.18
CA PHE A 180 -17.71 3.85 15.09
C PHE A 180 -17.44 5.15 15.84
N SER A 181 -18.43 6.05 15.83
CA SER A 181 -18.40 7.26 16.64
C SER A 181 -18.99 6.97 18.01
N LYS A 182 -18.17 7.06 19.08
CA LYS A 182 -18.66 6.90 20.46
C LYS A 182 -19.68 7.98 20.80
N ALA A 183 -19.42 9.22 20.39
CA ALA A 183 -20.30 10.36 20.64
C ALA A 183 -21.68 10.18 19.98
N LYS A 184 -21.72 9.72 18.73
CA LYS A 184 -22.98 9.52 17.97
C LYS A 184 -23.60 8.14 18.19
N LYS A 185 -22.90 7.23 18.86
CA LYS A 185 -23.29 5.83 19.10
C LYS A 185 -23.73 5.09 17.84
N ARG A 186 -23.06 5.34 16.71
CA ARG A 186 -23.33 4.68 15.43
C ARG A 186 -22.09 4.60 14.56
N PHE A 187 -22.16 3.76 13.54
CA PHE A 187 -21.18 3.79 12.46
C PHE A 187 -21.18 5.16 11.79
N MET A 188 -19.98 5.62 11.46
CA MET A 188 -19.81 6.86 10.73
C MET A 188 -20.28 6.66 9.29
N THR A 189 -20.97 7.67 8.76
CA THR A 189 -21.26 7.75 7.32
C THR A 189 -19.98 8.05 6.54
N ALA A 190 -20.00 7.79 5.23
CA ALA A 190 -18.90 8.15 4.32
C ALA A 190 -18.49 9.62 4.48
N ASP A 191 -19.47 10.53 4.52
CA ASP A 191 -19.25 11.97 4.66
C ASP A 191 -18.61 12.32 6.01
N GLU A 192 -19.04 11.70 7.11
CA GLU A 192 -18.46 11.96 8.42
C GLU A 192 -17.03 11.44 8.54
N MET A 193 -16.74 10.29 7.92
CA MET A 193 -15.38 9.78 7.83
C MET A 193 -14.49 10.75 7.05
N PHE A 194 -14.99 11.25 5.92
CA PHE A 194 -14.30 12.25 5.11
C PHE A 194 -14.01 13.55 5.89
N GLN A 195 -15.03 14.12 6.55
CA GLN A 195 -14.90 15.36 7.33
C GLN A 195 -13.96 15.21 8.54
N SER A 196 -14.03 14.08 9.25
CA SER A 196 -13.11 13.81 10.37
C SER A 196 -11.65 13.76 9.93
N HIS A 197 -11.40 13.27 8.71
CA HIS A 197 -10.05 13.19 8.14
C HIS A 197 -9.53 14.56 7.71
N VAL A 198 -10.38 15.39 7.08
CA VAL A 198 -10.05 16.78 6.69
C VAL A 198 -9.72 17.65 7.91
N LEU A 199 -10.45 17.47 9.02
CA LEU A 199 -10.18 18.20 10.27
C LEU A 199 -8.88 17.76 10.94
N ALA A 200 -8.48 16.50 10.82
CA ALA A 200 -7.20 16.01 11.33
C ALA A 200 -6.01 16.57 10.54
N THR A 201 -6.09 16.56 9.20
CA THR A 201 -5.02 17.11 8.33
C THR A 201 -4.89 18.63 8.44
N ASN A 202 -5.99 19.37 8.64
CA ASN A 202 -5.93 20.82 8.81
C ASN A 202 -5.34 21.25 10.17
N LYS A 203 -5.52 20.46 11.23
CA LYS A 203 -4.88 20.71 12.53
C LYS A 203 -3.36 20.49 12.46
N ASP A 204 -2.90 19.51 11.69
CA ASP A 204 -1.47 19.26 11.51
C ASP A 204 -0.83 20.32 10.59
N GLN A 205 -1.53 20.80 9.56
CA GLN A 205 -1.05 21.89 8.70
C GLN A 205 -1.00 23.26 9.38
N ALA A 206 -1.91 23.55 10.32
CA ALA A 206 -1.83 24.77 11.13
C ALA A 206 -0.60 24.82 12.06
N SER A 207 0.02 23.67 12.35
CA SER A 207 1.22 23.56 13.19
C SER A 207 2.54 23.65 12.41
N CYS A 208 2.49 23.52 11.08
CA CYS A 208 3.63 23.66 10.20
C CYS A 208 3.46 24.94 9.36
N GLY A 209 4.14 26.01 9.80
CA GLY A 209 4.10 27.33 9.15
C GLY A 209 4.19 27.22 7.63
N SER A 210 3.20 27.80 6.94
CA SER A 210 3.12 27.81 5.49
C SER A 210 4.38 28.43 4.88
N PRO A 211 5.07 27.78 3.92
CA PRO A 211 6.02 28.48 3.09
C PRO A 211 5.23 29.38 2.14
N VAL A 212 5.48 30.69 2.24
CA VAL A 212 5.06 31.70 1.28
C VAL A 212 5.60 31.29 -0.09
N LEU A 213 4.74 30.71 -0.94
CA LEU A 213 5.03 30.59 -2.36
C LEU A 213 4.70 31.91 -3.03
N ALA A 214 5.76 32.68 -3.28
CA ALA A 214 5.73 33.88 -4.08
C ALA A 214 5.06 33.63 -5.44
N ARG A 215 4.02 34.40 -5.74
CA ARG A 215 3.47 34.54 -7.08
C ARG A 215 4.52 35.24 -7.94
N SER A 216 5.19 34.52 -8.83
CA SER A 216 5.90 35.14 -9.94
C SER A 216 4.88 35.59 -10.98
N HIS A 217 4.78 36.91 -11.14
CA HIS A 217 4.12 37.55 -12.27
C HIS A 217 4.86 37.17 -13.56
N LEU A 218 4.20 36.39 -14.43
CA LEU A 218 4.54 36.34 -15.85
C LEU A 218 3.62 37.33 -16.57
N SER A 219 4.12 38.55 -16.74
CA SER A 219 3.59 39.51 -17.70
C SER A 219 3.84 38.98 -19.11
N ARG A 220 2.76 38.64 -19.84
CA ARG A 220 2.78 38.57 -21.30
C ARG A 220 2.78 40.00 -21.84
N SER A 221 3.88 40.45 -22.41
CA SER A 221 3.88 41.58 -23.34
C SER A 221 3.85 41.01 -24.76
N SER A 222 2.73 41.29 -25.42
CA SER A 222 2.51 41.21 -26.86
C SER A 222 3.34 42.27 -27.60
N ALA A 223 4.16 41.83 -28.56
CA ALA A 223 4.48 42.49 -29.83
C ALA A 223 5.17 41.46 -30.73
#